data_AF-A0A0F8ZS97-F1
#
_entry.id   AF-A0A0F8ZS97-F1
#
_cell.length_a   1.000
_cell.length_b   1.000
_cell.length_c   1.000
_cell.angle_alpha   90.00
_cell.angle_beta   90.00
_cell.angle_gamma   90.00
#
_symmetry.space_group_name_H-M   'P 1'
#
loop_
_entity.id
_entity.type
_entity.pdbx_description
1 polymer ?
#
loop_
_entity_poly.entity_id
_entity_poly.type
_entity_poly.pdbx_seq_one_letter_code
_entity_poly.pdbx_strand_id
1 'polypeptide(L)'
;MKIRKKRMSEITETLLKKVKIVGLGAAGAGLSTLTFFVFNRFLITAQFSDLLFSSIFLALYLVILALQVMLLRRFTYIAPLVVLAVIAPLFIFWSYIYPQPSLFVVIGFMLFLLMTLIAVEYGSRLLRNTLKIHFFTIMFRVLPKALAGVLLCVSFLSYNHYVHLGNFSGDVAERWFQAALTTTEPVVHLWFPTITFDMSIEEAIAHMSETQLRRSKIDLLQQGINIDKLPPAARRGFI
;
A
#
# COMPACT_ATOMS: atom_id res chain seq x y z
N MET A 1 26.58 -36.93 35.44
CA MET A 1 26.98 -35.74 34.66
C MET A 1 26.24 -35.59 33.30
N LYS A 2 26.06 -36.66 32.50
CA LYS A 2 25.31 -36.62 31.21
C LYS A 2 23.84 -36.13 31.31
N ILE A 3 23.13 -36.49 32.38
CA ILE A 3 21.72 -36.10 32.60
C ILE A 3 21.56 -34.59 32.85
N ARG A 4 22.56 -33.93 33.46
CA ARG A 4 22.56 -32.47 33.66
C ARG A 4 22.82 -31.73 32.35
N LYS A 5 23.74 -32.19 31.50
CA LYS A 5 23.98 -31.60 30.17
C LYS A 5 22.75 -31.70 29.25
N LYS A 6 22.06 -32.85 29.24
CA LYS A 6 20.83 -33.04 28.44
C LYS A 6 19.67 -32.15 28.91
N ARG A 7 19.44 -32.05 30.22
CA ARG A 7 18.44 -31.12 30.76
C ARG A 7 18.79 -29.65 30.50
N MET A 8 20.06 -29.28 30.60
CA MET A 8 20.51 -27.92 30.30
C MET A 8 20.29 -27.57 28.81
N SER A 9 20.61 -28.47 27.88
CA SER A 9 20.40 -28.23 26.44
C SER A 9 18.92 -28.10 26.07
N GLU A 10 18.05 -28.93 26.65
CA GLU A 10 16.59 -28.85 26.42
C GLU A 10 16.00 -27.53 26.93
N ILE A 11 16.45 -27.04 28.10
CA ILE A 11 16.01 -25.75 28.65
C ILE A 11 16.46 -24.59 27.73
N THR A 12 17.72 -24.60 27.28
CA THR A 12 18.26 -23.55 26.40
C THR A 12 17.52 -23.49 25.06
N GLU A 13 17.21 -24.64 24.43
CA GLU A 13 16.43 -24.66 23.18
C GLU A 13 15.01 -24.12 23.36
N THR A 14 14.38 -24.44 24.49
CA THR A 14 13.01 -24.00 24.77
C THR A 14 12.94 -22.50 25.00
N LEU A 15 13.92 -21.94 25.72
CA LEU A 15 14.05 -20.49 25.93
C LEU A 15 14.31 -19.77 24.61
N LEU A 16 15.21 -20.29 23.77
CA LEU A 16 15.55 -19.68 22.48
C LEU A 16 14.35 -19.62 21.52
N LYS A 17 13.49 -20.65 21.55
CA LYS A 17 12.22 -20.67 20.80
C LYS A 17 11.24 -19.60 21.31
N LYS A 18 11.10 -19.45 22.63
CA LYS A 18 10.24 -18.41 23.23
C LYS A 18 10.73 -17.00 22.88
N VAL A 19 12.04 -16.75 23.00
CA VAL A 19 12.65 -15.45 22.65
C VAL A 19 12.39 -15.10 21.18
N LYS A 20 12.53 -16.05 20.26
CA LYS A 20 12.23 -15.84 18.83
C LYS A 20 10.76 -15.47 18.60
N ILE A 21 9.83 -16.14 19.27
CA ILE A 21 8.38 -15.87 19.16
C ILE A 21 8.06 -14.46 19.67
N VAL A 22 8.56 -14.12 20.86
CA VAL A 22 8.34 -12.79 21.47
C VAL A 22 9.00 -11.70 20.62
N GLY A 23 10.21 -11.94 20.12
CA GLY A 23 10.92 -11.00 19.24
C GLY A 23 10.17 -10.73 17.93
N LEU A 24 9.65 -11.77 17.27
CA LEU A 24 8.81 -11.58 16.07
C LEU A 24 7.50 -10.85 16.38
N GLY A 25 6.90 -11.12 17.54
CA GLY A 25 5.71 -10.42 18.00
C GLY A 25 5.95 -8.93 18.21
N ALA A 26 6.99 -8.60 18.96
CA ALA A 26 7.40 -7.23 19.22
C ALA A 26 7.79 -6.49 17.93
N ALA A 27 8.53 -7.13 17.03
CA ALA A 27 8.85 -6.55 15.72
C ALA A 27 7.59 -6.28 14.89
N GLY A 28 6.63 -7.21 14.86
CA GLY A 28 5.36 -7.03 14.15
C GLY A 28 4.53 -5.89 14.72
N ALA A 29 4.39 -5.82 16.05
CA ALA A 29 3.67 -4.74 16.71
C ALA A 29 4.35 -3.38 16.56
N GLY A 30 5.69 -3.34 16.66
CA GLY A 30 6.48 -2.14 16.46
C GLY A 30 6.35 -1.60 15.04
N LEU A 31 6.49 -2.46 14.03
CA LEU A 31 6.33 -2.06 12.63
C LEU A 31 4.91 -1.61 12.31
N SER A 32 3.89 -2.32 12.81
CA SER A 32 2.50 -1.88 12.62
C SER A 32 2.25 -0.51 13.27
N THR A 33 2.74 -0.31 14.49
CA THR A 33 2.67 0.98 15.18
C THR A 33 3.37 2.08 14.37
N LEU A 34 4.57 1.82 13.84
CA LEU A 34 5.30 2.77 13.00
C LEU A 34 4.56 3.10 11.70
N THR A 35 3.98 2.10 11.02
CA THR A 35 3.13 2.32 9.83
C THR A 35 2.01 3.31 10.14
N PHE A 36 1.24 3.05 11.19
CA PHE A 36 0.12 3.89 11.56
C PHE A 36 0.53 5.25 12.14
N PHE A 37 1.70 5.34 12.78
CA PHE A 37 2.25 6.59 13.29
C PHE A 37 2.61 7.54 12.15
N VAL A 38 3.36 7.04 11.17
CA VAL A 38 3.73 7.83 9.99
C VAL A 38 2.49 8.12 9.14
N PHE A 39 1.56 7.17 9.03
CA PHE A 39 0.28 7.42 8.36
C PHE A 39 -0.55 8.52 9.04
N ASN A 40 -0.62 8.54 10.38
CA ASN A 40 -1.29 9.62 11.10
C ASN A 40 -0.60 10.98 10.87
N ARG A 41 0.74 11.01 10.76
CA ARG A 41 1.46 12.22 10.33
C ARG A 41 1.04 12.65 8.93
N PHE A 42 0.95 11.72 7.99
CA PHE A 42 0.44 12.01 6.64
C PHE A 42 -0.98 12.61 6.67
N LEU A 43 -1.89 12.11 7.50
CA LEU A 43 -3.24 12.68 7.63
C LEU A 43 -3.20 14.16 8.04
N ILE A 44 -2.26 14.55 8.91
CA ILE A 44 -2.13 15.91 9.43
C ILE A 44 -1.37 16.82 8.45
N THR A 45 -0.28 16.34 7.84
CA THR A 45 0.63 17.16 7.04
C THR A 45 0.31 17.14 5.53
N ALA A 46 -0.41 16.12 5.07
CA ALA A 46 -0.62 15.79 3.66
C ALA A 46 0.68 15.69 2.83
N GLN A 47 1.82 15.37 3.45
CA GLN A 47 3.10 15.24 2.75
C GLN A 47 3.27 13.84 2.13
N PHE A 48 3.56 13.79 0.82
CA PHE A 48 3.75 12.53 0.10
C PHE A 48 4.89 11.66 0.67
N SER A 49 5.94 12.28 1.23
CA SER A 49 7.04 11.56 1.90
C SER A 49 6.54 10.68 3.05
N ASP A 50 5.59 11.19 3.86
CA ASP A 50 5.03 10.42 4.98
C ASP A 50 4.22 9.22 4.45
N LEU A 51 3.51 9.36 3.34
CA LEU A 51 2.79 8.25 2.70
C LEU A 51 3.75 7.16 2.19
N LEU A 52 4.88 7.56 1.58
CA LEU A 52 5.92 6.63 1.13
C LEU A 52 6.55 5.88 2.31
N PHE A 53 6.95 6.58 3.37
CA PHE A 53 7.53 5.94 4.55
C PHE A 53 6.54 5.00 5.24
N SER A 54 5.26 5.38 5.35
CA SER A 54 4.20 4.51 5.84
C SER A 54 4.09 3.23 5.01
N SER A 55 4.16 3.35 3.68
CA SER A 55 4.11 2.21 2.76
C SER A 55 5.32 1.27 2.92
N ILE A 56 6.51 1.81 3.17
CA ILE A 56 7.72 1.01 3.46
C ILE A 56 7.54 0.24 4.76
N PHE A 57 7.10 0.89 5.84
CA PHE A 57 6.84 0.20 7.12
C PHE A 57 5.74 -0.85 6.98
N LEU A 58 4.70 -0.58 6.18
CA LEU A 58 3.66 -1.55 5.87
C LEU A 58 4.22 -2.78 5.17
N ALA A 59 5.08 -2.61 4.16
CA ALA A 59 5.73 -3.72 3.48
C ALA A 59 6.58 -4.56 4.46
N LEU A 60 7.34 -3.92 5.34
CA LEU A 60 8.12 -4.60 6.38
C LEU A 60 7.21 -5.35 7.37
N TYR A 61 6.10 -4.75 7.79
CA TYR A 61 5.09 -5.40 8.62
C TYR A 61 4.52 -6.66 7.96
N LEU A 62 4.15 -6.59 6.67
CA LEU A 62 3.63 -7.73 5.93
C LEU A 62 4.66 -8.86 5.80
N VAL A 63 5.94 -8.51 5.62
CA VAL A 63 7.04 -9.48 5.63
C VAL A 63 7.14 -10.18 6.99
N ILE A 64 7.12 -9.43 8.10
CA ILE A 64 7.12 -10.01 9.45
C ILE A 64 5.90 -10.88 9.69
N LEU A 65 4.71 -10.47 9.25
CA LEU A 65 3.49 -11.26 9.35
C LEU A 65 3.63 -12.59 8.59
N ALA A 66 4.17 -12.59 7.38
CA ALA A 66 4.44 -13.80 6.62
C ALA A 66 5.45 -14.72 7.34
N LEU A 67 6.53 -14.15 7.88
CA LEU A 67 7.51 -14.87 8.71
C LEU A 67 6.86 -15.49 9.95
N GLN A 68 5.95 -14.79 10.63
CA GLN A 68 5.20 -15.33 11.78
C GLN A 68 4.38 -16.55 11.37
N VAL A 69 3.65 -16.46 10.25
CA VAL A 69 2.85 -17.58 9.72
C VAL A 69 3.71 -18.81 9.43
N MET A 70 4.88 -18.60 8.81
CA MET A 70 5.77 -19.70 8.43
C MET A 70 6.50 -20.35 9.59
N LEU A 71 6.96 -19.56 10.56
CA LEU A 71 7.77 -20.06 11.68
C LEU A 71 6.92 -20.73 12.75
N LEU A 72 5.77 -20.15 13.11
CA LEU A 72 4.97 -20.66 14.22
C LEU A 72 4.02 -21.79 13.80
N ARG A 73 3.57 -21.82 12.53
CA ARG A 73 2.67 -22.82 11.90
C ARG A 73 1.30 -23.05 12.57
N ARG A 74 1.15 -22.68 13.84
CA ARG A 74 -0.07 -22.87 14.63
C ARG A 74 -0.73 -21.51 14.89
N PHE A 75 -1.97 -21.40 14.43
CA PHE A 75 -2.82 -20.23 14.65
C PHE A 75 -2.85 -19.78 16.10
N THR A 76 -2.95 -20.70 17.07
CA THR A 76 -3.00 -20.39 18.51
C THR A 76 -1.82 -19.57 19.02
N TYR A 77 -0.62 -19.69 18.41
CA TYR A 77 0.53 -18.88 18.80
C TYR A 77 0.63 -17.57 18.01
N ILE A 78 0.08 -17.51 16.80
CA ILE A 78 0.17 -16.33 15.92
C ILE A 78 -0.96 -15.34 16.22
N ALA A 79 -2.17 -15.83 16.46
CA ALA A 79 -3.34 -15.00 16.77
C ALA A 79 -3.11 -13.96 17.87
N PRO A 80 -2.54 -14.29 19.06
CA PRO A 80 -2.27 -13.26 20.06
C PRO A 80 -1.22 -12.22 19.62
N LEU A 81 -0.25 -12.61 18.78
CA LEU A 81 0.73 -11.66 18.22
C LEU A 81 0.09 -10.70 17.21
N VAL A 82 -0.85 -11.21 16.41
CA VAL A 82 -1.64 -10.40 15.47
C VAL A 82 -2.52 -9.43 16.24
N VAL A 83 -3.23 -9.91 17.27
CA VAL A 83 -4.06 -9.07 18.13
C VAL A 83 -3.21 -7.95 18.74
N LEU A 84 -2.04 -8.27 19.29
CA LEU A 84 -1.11 -7.27 19.81
C LEU A 84 -0.68 -6.28 18.73
N ALA A 85 -0.35 -6.75 17.53
CA ALA A 85 0.12 -5.90 16.45
C ALA A 85 -0.97 -4.96 15.90
N VAL A 86 -2.24 -5.36 15.96
CA VAL A 86 -3.38 -4.53 15.55
C VAL A 86 -3.83 -3.58 16.67
N ILE A 87 -3.71 -4.00 17.93
CA ILE A 87 -4.07 -3.16 19.08
C ILE A 87 -3.01 -2.09 19.37
N ALA A 88 -1.73 -2.39 19.19
CA ALA A 88 -0.65 -1.42 19.44
C ALA A 88 -0.83 -0.06 18.71
N PRO A 89 -1.17 0.00 17.42
CA PRO A 89 -1.41 1.27 16.73
C PRO A 89 -2.67 2.02 17.19
N LEU A 90 -3.65 1.40 17.87
CA LEU A 90 -4.82 2.11 18.40
C LEU A 90 -4.43 3.22 19.39
N PHE A 91 -3.32 3.08 20.10
CA PHE A 91 -2.82 4.11 21.02
C PHE A 91 -2.51 5.44 20.31
N ILE A 92 -2.11 5.40 19.04
CA ILE A 92 -1.83 6.62 18.25
C ILE A 92 -3.12 7.39 17.97
N PHE A 93 -4.23 6.68 17.82
CA PHE A 93 -5.55 7.25 17.52
C PHE A 93 -6.40 7.45 18.77
N TRP A 94 -5.80 7.45 19.97
CA TRP A 94 -6.53 7.56 21.23
C TRP A 94 -7.41 8.81 21.33
N SER A 95 -6.95 9.93 20.76
CA SER A 95 -7.72 11.18 20.68
C SER A 95 -9.02 11.06 19.89
N TYR A 96 -9.13 10.08 18.99
CA TYR A 96 -10.34 9.80 18.24
C TYR A 96 -11.25 8.76 18.91
N ILE A 97 -10.80 8.16 20.03
CA ILE A 97 -11.52 7.13 20.77
C ILE A 97 -12.11 7.68 22.06
N TYR A 98 -11.43 8.65 22.69
CA TYR A 98 -11.84 9.27 23.94
C TYR A 98 -11.89 10.80 23.79
N PRO A 99 -12.94 11.49 24.26
CA PRO A 99 -14.02 11.01 25.15
C PRO A 99 -15.21 10.33 24.43
N GLN A 100 -15.40 10.57 23.14
CA GLN A 100 -16.45 9.91 22.34
C GLN A 100 -15.80 9.07 21.24
N PRO A 101 -16.04 7.75 21.20
CA PRO A 101 -15.39 6.89 20.23
C PRO A 101 -15.92 7.13 18.82
N SER A 102 -15.04 7.49 17.90
CA SER A 102 -15.38 7.48 16.47
C SER A 102 -15.64 6.05 16.01
N LEU A 103 -16.89 5.79 15.59
CA LEU A 103 -17.30 4.50 15.03
C LEU A 103 -16.42 4.10 13.83
N PHE A 104 -15.97 5.07 13.02
CA PHE A 104 -15.13 4.80 11.85
C PHE A 104 -13.76 4.25 12.25
N VAL A 105 -13.13 4.80 13.28
CA VAL A 105 -11.84 4.30 13.79
C VAL A 105 -12.00 2.89 14.34
N VAL A 106 -13.04 2.64 15.14
CA VAL A 106 -13.31 1.32 15.72
C VAL A 106 -13.59 0.28 14.63
N ILE A 107 -14.45 0.59 13.66
CA ILE A 107 -14.77 -0.30 12.53
C ILE A 107 -13.52 -0.56 11.68
N GLY A 108 -12.72 0.46 11.41
CA GLY A 108 -11.47 0.32 10.65
C GLY A 108 -10.50 -0.67 11.30
N PHE A 109 -10.24 -0.52 12.61
CA PHE A 109 -9.37 -1.44 13.34
C PHE A 109 -9.98 -2.84 13.51
N MET A 110 -11.31 -2.95 13.66
CA MET A 110 -12.00 -4.23 13.72
C MET A 110 -11.88 -5.00 12.40
N LEU A 111 -12.04 -4.33 11.26
CA LEU A 111 -11.86 -4.92 9.92
C LEU A 111 -10.40 -5.32 9.69
N PHE A 112 -9.45 -4.47 10.12
CA PHE A 112 -8.03 -4.82 10.05
C PHE A 112 -7.71 -6.07 10.87
N LEU A 113 -8.21 -6.16 12.10
CA LEU A 113 -8.05 -7.33 12.95
C LEU A 113 -8.64 -8.59 12.30
N LEU A 114 -9.90 -8.51 11.86
CA LEU A 114 -10.62 -9.63 11.28
C LEU A 114 -9.94 -10.15 10.01
N MET A 115 -9.58 -9.26 9.09
CA MET A 115 -8.91 -9.64 7.84
C MET A 115 -7.53 -10.24 8.08
N THR A 116 -6.78 -9.71 9.05
CA THR A 116 -5.45 -10.23 9.39
C THR A 116 -5.55 -11.58 10.09
N LEU A 117 -6.53 -11.79 10.97
CA LEU A 117 -6.80 -13.09 11.59
C LEU A 117 -7.18 -14.14 10.54
N ILE A 118 -8.07 -13.80 9.60
CA ILE A 118 -8.41 -14.68 8.47
C ILE A 118 -7.16 -14.99 7.64
N ALA A 119 -6.34 -13.99 7.32
CA ALA A 119 -5.11 -14.19 6.57
C ALA A 119 -4.18 -15.23 7.24
N VAL A 120 -3.95 -15.07 8.54
CA VAL A 120 -3.08 -15.93 9.34
C VAL A 120 -3.67 -17.32 9.54
N GLU A 121 -5.00 -17.43 9.74
CA GLU A 121 -5.67 -18.71 9.86
C GLU A 121 -5.54 -19.54 8.58
N TYR A 122 -5.85 -18.93 7.42
CA TYR A 122 -5.70 -19.59 6.13
C TYR A 122 -4.25 -19.99 5.85
N GLY A 123 -3.29 -19.11 6.16
CA GLY A 123 -1.86 -19.41 6.02
C GLY A 123 -1.42 -20.58 6.91
N SER A 124 -1.88 -20.60 8.16
CA SER A 124 -1.57 -21.67 9.12
C SER A 124 -2.19 -23.00 8.71
N ARG A 125 -3.45 -23.01 8.27
CA ARG A 125 -4.13 -24.22 7.76
C ARG A 125 -3.40 -24.80 6.54
N LEU A 126 -2.98 -23.94 5.62
CA LEU A 126 -2.22 -24.37 4.44
C LEU A 126 -0.86 -24.99 4.82
N LEU A 127 -0.11 -24.35 5.71
CA LEU A 127 1.19 -24.89 6.17
C LEU A 127 1.05 -26.26 6.84
N ARG A 128 -0.03 -26.49 7.59
CA ARG A 128 -0.28 -27.78 8.24
C ARG A 128 -0.59 -28.90 7.23
N ASN A 129 -1.22 -28.57 6.12
CA ASN A 129 -1.68 -29.53 5.12
C ASN A 129 -0.69 -29.77 3.98
N THR A 130 0.48 -29.12 3.99
CA THR A 130 1.45 -29.21 2.89
C THR A 130 2.77 -29.81 3.37
N LEU A 131 3.23 -30.88 2.72
CA LEU A 131 4.48 -31.56 3.07
C LEU A 131 5.74 -30.75 2.68
N LYS A 132 5.62 -29.92 1.62
CA LYS A 132 6.67 -29.00 1.15
C LYS A 132 6.21 -27.55 1.30
N ILE A 133 6.97 -26.76 2.08
CA ILE A 133 6.69 -25.35 2.30
C ILE A 133 7.13 -24.56 1.06
N HIS A 134 6.18 -24.09 0.27
CA HIS A 134 6.42 -23.17 -0.83
C HIS A 134 6.12 -21.74 -0.33
N PHE A 135 7.19 -20.97 -0.07
CA PHE A 135 7.12 -19.59 0.47
C PHE A 135 6.12 -18.73 -0.32
N PHE A 136 6.26 -18.71 -1.65
CA PHE A 136 5.43 -17.91 -2.53
C PHE A 136 3.95 -18.30 -2.46
N THR A 137 3.62 -19.59 -2.45
CA THR A 137 2.22 -20.07 -2.39
C THR A 137 1.49 -19.61 -1.13
N ILE A 138 2.20 -19.57 0.01
CA ILE A 138 1.65 -19.08 1.27
C ILE A 138 1.50 -17.55 1.23
N MET A 139 2.55 -16.85 0.78
CA MET A 139 2.55 -15.39 0.65
C MET A 139 1.37 -14.89 -0.19
N PHE A 140 1.16 -15.46 -1.39
CA PHE A 140 0.07 -15.07 -2.28
C PHE A 140 -1.34 -15.26 -1.68
N ARG A 141 -1.48 -16.08 -0.63
CA ARG A 141 -2.77 -16.30 0.04
C ARG A 141 -2.96 -15.49 1.32
N VAL A 142 -1.87 -15.14 1.99
CA VAL A 142 -1.87 -14.38 3.26
C VAL A 142 -1.82 -12.88 2.98
N LEU A 143 -0.90 -12.42 2.13
CA LEU A 143 -0.64 -10.99 1.92
C LEU A 143 -1.87 -10.23 1.40
N PRO A 144 -2.62 -10.70 0.37
CA PRO A 144 -3.75 -9.92 -0.14
C PRO A 144 -4.82 -9.66 0.92
N LYS A 145 -5.08 -10.63 1.81
CA LYS A 145 -6.07 -10.48 2.88
C LYS A 145 -5.58 -9.53 3.97
N ALA A 146 -4.33 -9.66 4.39
CA ALA A 146 -3.74 -8.73 5.36
C ALA A 146 -3.70 -7.30 4.81
N LEU A 147 -3.28 -7.15 3.54
CA LEU A 147 -3.26 -5.86 2.85
C LEU A 147 -4.67 -5.27 2.71
N ALA A 148 -5.68 -6.08 2.36
CA ALA A 148 -7.07 -5.63 2.32
C ALA A 148 -7.54 -5.10 3.68
N GLY A 149 -7.19 -5.78 4.77
CA GLY A 149 -7.47 -5.31 6.13
C GLY A 149 -6.85 -3.95 6.44
N VAL A 150 -5.58 -3.75 6.06
CA VAL A 150 -4.89 -2.47 6.25
C VAL A 150 -5.54 -1.38 5.38
N LEU A 151 -5.81 -1.65 4.11
CA LEU A 151 -6.41 -0.67 3.20
C LEU A 151 -7.81 -0.24 3.64
N LEU A 152 -8.62 -1.18 4.16
CA LEU A 152 -9.92 -0.85 4.76
C LEU A 152 -9.72 0.09 5.95
N CYS A 153 -8.80 -0.23 6.88
CA CYS A 153 -8.53 0.63 8.02
C CYS A 153 -8.04 2.02 7.61
N VAL A 154 -7.07 2.09 6.70
CA VAL A 154 -6.58 3.35 6.11
C VAL A 154 -7.72 4.17 5.50
N SER A 155 -8.63 3.52 4.78
CA SER A 155 -9.79 4.19 4.17
C SER A 155 -10.72 4.78 5.22
N PHE A 156 -11.05 4.01 6.27
CA PHE A 156 -11.89 4.48 7.38
C PHE A 156 -11.21 5.61 8.19
N LEU A 157 -9.90 5.51 8.43
CA LEU A 157 -9.13 6.55 9.11
C LEU A 157 -9.08 7.85 8.29
N SER A 158 -8.81 7.75 6.98
CA SER A 158 -8.85 8.90 6.07
C SER A 158 -10.23 9.54 6.03
N TYR A 159 -11.29 8.73 5.90
CA TYR A 159 -12.67 9.23 5.93
C TYR A 159 -12.98 9.94 7.24
N ASN A 160 -12.59 9.35 8.37
CA ASN A 160 -12.77 9.96 9.68
C ASN A 160 -12.06 11.32 9.76
N HIS A 161 -10.80 11.39 9.35
CA HIS A 161 -10.00 12.60 9.47
C HIS A 161 -10.45 13.72 8.53
N TYR A 162 -10.63 13.43 7.24
CA TYR A 162 -10.92 14.46 6.24
C TYR A 162 -12.41 14.80 6.14
N VAL A 163 -13.29 13.79 6.17
CA VAL A 163 -14.73 13.98 5.93
C VAL A 163 -15.50 14.18 7.23
N HIS A 164 -15.37 13.24 8.17
CA HIS A 164 -16.18 13.28 9.40
C HIS A 164 -15.78 14.43 10.33
N LEU A 165 -14.47 14.69 10.47
CA LEU A 165 -13.95 15.79 11.29
C LEU A 165 -13.79 17.11 10.51
N GLY A 166 -13.98 17.11 9.19
CA GLY A 166 -13.92 18.30 8.37
C GLY A 166 -12.52 18.92 8.20
N ASN A 167 -11.44 18.16 8.40
CA ASN A 167 -10.07 18.65 8.22
C ASN A 167 -9.64 18.75 6.75
N PHE A 168 -10.56 18.57 5.79
CA PHE A 168 -10.27 18.73 4.38
C PHE A 168 -10.27 20.22 4.00
N SER A 169 -9.09 20.84 4.01
CA SER A 169 -8.90 22.23 3.59
C SER A 169 -8.53 22.35 2.10
N GLY A 170 -8.67 23.55 1.54
CA GLY A 170 -8.25 23.86 0.16
C GLY A 170 -6.77 23.54 -0.09
N ASP A 171 -5.90 23.83 0.88
CA ASP A 171 -4.46 23.54 0.79
C ASP A 171 -4.17 22.03 0.69
N VAL A 172 -4.96 21.20 1.38
CA VAL A 172 -4.84 19.73 1.29
C VAL A 172 -5.31 19.24 -0.08
N ALA A 173 -6.41 19.79 -0.58
CA ALA A 173 -6.92 19.48 -1.92
C ALA A 173 -5.92 19.86 -3.01
N GLU A 174 -5.30 21.04 -2.90
CA GLU A 174 -4.27 21.49 -3.85
C GLU A 174 -3.04 20.60 -3.82
N ARG A 175 -2.53 20.22 -2.63
CA ARG A 175 -1.40 19.29 -2.51
C ARG A 175 -1.72 17.91 -3.09
N TRP A 176 -2.91 17.39 -2.86
CA TRP A 176 -3.35 16.11 -3.46
C TRP A 176 -3.44 16.21 -4.97
N PHE A 177 -3.97 17.31 -5.48
CA PHE A 177 -4.10 17.54 -6.91
C PHE A 177 -2.73 17.70 -7.58
N GLN A 178 -1.82 18.50 -7.02
CA GLN A 178 -0.45 18.63 -7.51
C GLN A 178 0.33 17.32 -7.44
N ALA A 179 0.20 16.56 -6.35
CA ALA A 179 0.84 15.24 -6.25
C ALA A 179 0.29 14.25 -7.28
N ALA A 180 -1.02 14.27 -7.55
CA ALA A 180 -1.62 13.46 -8.60
C ALA A 180 -1.12 13.89 -9.98
N LEU A 181 -1.09 15.19 -10.27
CA LEU A 181 -0.61 15.72 -11.55
C LEU A 181 0.86 15.38 -11.81
N THR A 182 1.76 15.67 -10.87
CA THR A 182 3.20 15.37 -11.00
C THR A 182 3.49 13.86 -11.13
N THR A 183 2.71 13.01 -10.46
CA THR A 183 2.85 11.55 -10.62
C THR A 183 2.33 11.06 -11.97
N THR A 184 1.34 11.77 -12.54
CA THR A 184 0.73 11.43 -13.84
C THR A 184 1.52 12.01 -15.01
N GLU A 185 2.31 13.05 -14.78
CA GLU A 185 3.18 13.70 -15.77
C GLU A 185 4.08 12.74 -16.57
N PRO A 186 4.88 11.86 -15.96
CA PRO A 186 5.73 10.93 -16.73
C PRO A 186 4.91 9.93 -17.55
N VAL A 187 3.70 9.56 -17.08
CA VAL A 187 2.80 8.68 -17.82
C VAL A 187 2.19 9.43 -18.99
N VAL A 188 1.78 10.68 -18.83
CA VAL A 188 1.21 11.49 -19.92
C VAL A 188 2.29 11.83 -20.94
N HIS A 189 3.51 12.12 -20.51
CA HIS A 189 4.66 12.39 -21.37
C HIS A 189 5.07 11.17 -22.23
N LEU A 190 4.77 9.94 -21.79
CA LEU A 190 4.95 8.71 -22.58
C LEU A 190 4.00 8.63 -23.79
N TRP A 191 2.78 9.15 -23.65
CA TRP A 191 1.77 9.11 -24.72
C TRP A 191 1.77 10.40 -25.54
N PHE A 192 2.11 11.52 -24.90
CA PHE A 192 2.16 12.88 -25.47
C PHE A 192 3.42 13.60 -25.01
N PRO A 193 4.57 13.37 -25.67
CA PRO A 193 5.86 13.92 -25.25
C PRO A 193 6.00 15.44 -25.40
N THR A 194 4.97 16.09 -25.95
CA THR A 194 4.88 17.54 -26.15
C THR A 194 4.04 18.24 -25.09
N ILE A 195 3.39 17.52 -24.17
CA ILE A 195 2.56 18.11 -23.11
C ILE A 195 3.39 18.18 -21.83
N THR A 196 3.62 19.39 -21.34
CA THR A 196 4.11 19.66 -19.98
C THR A 196 3.00 20.33 -19.18
N PHE A 197 2.88 20.00 -17.89
CA PHE A 197 1.75 20.47 -17.06
C PHE A 197 1.82 21.95 -16.68
N ASP A 198 2.88 22.66 -17.10
CA ASP A 198 3.04 24.11 -17.00
C ASP A 198 2.31 24.88 -18.12
N MET A 199 1.76 24.17 -19.12
CA MET A 199 1.06 24.75 -20.26
C MET A 199 -0.43 24.95 -19.98
N SER A 200 -1.02 26.01 -20.53
CA SER A 200 -2.48 26.20 -20.50
C SER A 200 -3.19 25.12 -21.33
N ILE A 201 -4.48 24.86 -21.02
CA ILE A 201 -5.29 23.85 -21.73
C ILE A 201 -5.33 24.11 -23.25
N GLU A 202 -5.34 25.38 -23.66
CA GLU A 202 -5.33 25.78 -25.08
C GLU A 202 -4.01 25.42 -25.78
N GLU A 203 -2.87 25.62 -25.11
CA GLU A 203 -1.54 25.24 -25.61
C GLU A 203 -1.39 23.71 -25.68
N ALA A 204 -1.93 22.98 -24.70
CA ALA A 204 -1.93 21.52 -24.71
C ALA A 204 -2.74 20.95 -25.89
N ILE A 205 -3.92 21.52 -26.18
CA ILE A 205 -4.75 21.11 -27.33
C ILE A 205 -4.03 21.43 -28.65
N ALA A 206 -3.44 22.62 -28.79
CA ALA A 206 -2.71 23.00 -29.99
C ALA A 206 -1.54 22.04 -30.27
N HIS A 207 -0.75 21.70 -29.25
CA HIS A 207 0.35 20.74 -29.39
C HIS A 207 -0.11 19.32 -29.67
N MET A 208 -1.23 18.86 -29.09
CA MET A 208 -1.83 17.56 -29.42
C MET A 208 -2.26 17.49 -30.88
N SER A 209 -2.94 18.52 -31.38
CA SER A 209 -3.37 18.62 -32.77
C SER A 209 -2.17 18.65 -33.73
N GLU A 210 -1.14 19.45 -33.43
CA GLU A 210 0.07 19.53 -34.25
C GLU A 210 0.83 18.19 -34.28
N THR A 211 0.90 17.49 -33.15
CA THR A 211 1.58 16.19 -33.05
C THR A 211 0.82 15.10 -33.84
N GLN A 212 -0.51 15.11 -33.82
CA GLN A 212 -1.32 14.19 -34.63
C GLN A 212 -1.23 14.51 -36.13
N LEU A 213 -1.27 15.78 -36.51
CA LEU A 213 -1.08 16.22 -37.89
C LEU A 213 0.30 15.80 -38.41
N ARG A 214 1.34 15.94 -37.59
CA ARG A 214 2.70 15.52 -37.96
C ARG A 214 2.84 14.00 -38.09
N ARG A 215 2.23 13.21 -37.20
CA ARG A 215 2.22 11.73 -37.31
C ARG A 215 1.46 11.26 -38.55
N SER A 216 0.27 11.81 -38.80
CA SER A 216 -0.51 11.46 -40.00
C SER A 216 0.22 11.83 -41.30
N LYS A 217 0.92 12.97 -41.32
CA LYS A 217 1.77 13.38 -42.46
C LYS A 217 2.94 12.42 -42.68
N ILE A 218 3.58 11.94 -41.62
CA ILE A 218 4.70 10.99 -41.70
C ILE A 218 4.22 9.61 -42.17
N ASP A 219 3.09 9.12 -41.67
CA ASP A 219 2.49 7.84 -42.10
C ASP A 219 2.10 7.86 -43.58
N LEU A 220 1.54 8.96 -44.08
CA LEU A 220 1.18 9.12 -45.50
C LEU A 220 2.42 9.18 -46.41
N LEU A 221 3.49 9.83 -45.96
CA LEU A 221 4.77 9.85 -46.67
C LEU A 221 5.45 8.47 -46.69
N GLN A 222 5.35 7.70 -45.60
CA GLN A 222 5.84 6.31 -45.55
C GLN A 222 5.03 5.35 -46.43
N GLN A 223 3.76 5.63 -46.68
CA GLN A 223 2.91 4.90 -47.63
C GLN A 223 3.15 5.32 -49.09
N GLY A 224 4.11 6.22 -49.37
CA GLY A 224 4.47 6.64 -50.72
C GLY A 224 3.45 7.59 -51.37
N ILE A 225 2.52 8.15 -50.59
CA ILE A 225 1.50 9.08 -51.08
C ILE A 225 2.09 10.49 -51.04
N ASN A 226 2.37 11.06 -52.21
CA ASN A 226 2.82 12.44 -52.32
C ASN A 226 1.64 13.39 -52.04
N ILE A 227 1.71 14.11 -50.92
CA ILE A 227 0.66 15.02 -50.42
C ILE A 227 0.36 16.13 -51.44
N ASP A 228 1.35 16.48 -52.27
CA ASP A 228 1.21 17.45 -53.37
C ASP A 228 0.38 16.91 -54.54
N LYS A 229 -0.02 15.65 -54.53
CA LYS A 229 -0.93 15.05 -55.53
C LYS A 229 -2.33 14.78 -54.99
N LEU A 230 -2.61 15.09 -53.73
CA LEU A 230 -3.95 14.94 -53.17
C LEU A 230 -4.91 16.02 -53.71
N PRO A 231 -6.16 15.66 -54.02
CA PRO A 231 -7.17 16.60 -54.48
C PRO A 231 -7.44 17.69 -53.43
N PRO A 232 -7.83 18.92 -53.84
CA PRO A 232 -7.90 20.09 -52.96
C PRO A 232 -8.83 19.91 -51.74
N ALA A 233 -9.82 19.03 -51.84
CA ALA A 233 -10.73 18.69 -50.73
C ALA A 233 -10.03 17.89 -49.61
N ALA A 234 -9.06 17.03 -49.94
CA ALA A 234 -8.31 16.22 -48.98
C ALA A 234 -7.14 16.99 -48.35
N ARG A 235 -6.64 18.05 -48.99
CA ARG A 235 -5.58 18.91 -48.43
C ARG A 235 -6.03 19.78 -47.26
N ARG A 236 -7.33 20.11 -47.15
CA ARG A 236 -7.85 20.96 -46.07
C ARG A 236 -7.75 20.35 -44.67
N GLY A 237 -7.52 19.04 -44.56
CA GLY A 237 -7.28 18.37 -43.28
C GLY A 237 -5.82 18.43 -42.80
N PHE A 238 -4.92 19.04 -43.58
CA PHE A 238 -3.47 19.07 -43.32
C PHE A 238 -2.86 20.48 -43.36
N ILE A 239 -3.69 21.53 -43.51
CA ILE A 239 -3.32 22.95 -43.39
C ILE A 239 -3.90 23.47 -42.08
#